data_AF-A0A083ZW27-F1
#
_entry.id   AF-A0A083ZW27-F1
#
_cell.length_a   1.000
_cell.length_b   1.000
_cell.length_c   1.000
_cell.angle_alpha   90.00
_cell.angle_beta   90.00
_cell.angle_gamma   90.00
#
_symmetry.space_group_name_H-M   'P 1'
#
loop_
_entity.id
_entity.type
_entity.pdbx_description
1 polymer ?
#
loop_
_entity_poly.entity_id
_entity_poly.type
_entity_poly.pdbx_seq_one_letter_code
_entity_poly.pdbx_strand_id
1 'polypeptide(L)'
;MSEEKNNKSQAMGSKSGSIFGRFSDSLREAIFEVEPKSTTANESPAATETPQSSGTTEANGVTSIADNPMVERLHQAVLARATVFRQLISNMTALEKVLPDEAARLQAAFAVLKQNGASVANLQQEIELHMRDLETQELRFREEAASERKQRIDERQKVVAEKQAIVEKAQAEIERQQQLILTEQAKMADLSQELKDQTAELDRTAELFSAAFNHEKEWLLRQKLNLNVLGAL
;
A
#
# COMPACT_ATOMS: atom_id res chain seq x y z
N MET A 1 18.49 -53.36 2.98
CA MET A 1 17.35 -53.15 3.91
C MET A 1 17.94 -52.87 5.28
N SER A 2 18.00 -51.60 5.66
CA SER A 2 18.50 -51.14 6.97
C SER A 2 17.66 -49.94 7.39
N GLU A 3 17.31 -49.88 8.67
CA GLU A 3 16.39 -48.90 9.22
C GLU A 3 17.06 -47.53 9.35
N GLU A 4 16.39 -46.46 8.93
CA GLU A 4 16.75 -45.10 9.33
C GLU A 4 15.57 -44.43 10.04
N LYS A 5 15.59 -44.56 11.38
CA LYS A 5 14.66 -43.88 12.28
C LYS A 5 15.12 -42.43 12.46
N ASN A 6 14.37 -41.45 11.96
CA ASN A 6 14.64 -40.04 12.31
C ASN A 6 13.41 -39.30 12.86
N ASN A 7 13.16 -39.58 14.14
CA ASN A 7 12.83 -38.62 15.19
C ASN A 7 12.13 -37.30 14.78
N LYS A 8 10.81 -37.33 14.59
CA LYS A 8 10.00 -36.11 14.51
C LYS A 8 9.69 -35.59 15.91
N SER A 9 10.59 -34.79 16.48
CA SER A 9 10.42 -34.19 17.80
C SER A 9 9.12 -33.38 17.88
N GLN A 10 8.21 -33.85 18.73
CA GLN A 10 6.90 -33.27 18.97
C GLN A 10 7.05 -32.01 19.83
N ALA A 11 7.16 -30.85 19.19
CA ALA A 11 7.18 -29.57 19.89
C ALA A 11 5.81 -29.32 20.53
N MET A 12 5.64 -29.75 21.79
CA MET A 12 4.51 -29.34 22.62
C MET A 12 4.61 -27.84 22.90
N GLY A 13 3.95 -27.05 22.05
CA GLY A 13 3.65 -25.66 22.33
C GLY A 13 2.73 -25.58 23.53
N SER A 14 3.32 -25.50 24.73
CA SER A 14 2.60 -25.29 25.98
C SER A 14 1.82 -23.99 25.88
N LYS A 15 0.50 -24.10 25.65
CA LYS A 15 -0.45 -22.99 25.78
C LYS A 15 -0.64 -22.69 27.27
N SER A 16 0.42 -22.15 27.89
CA SER A 16 0.33 -21.52 29.19
C SER A 16 -0.59 -20.32 29.03
N GLY A 17 -1.84 -20.48 29.49
CA GLY A 17 -2.90 -19.48 29.40
C GLY A 17 -2.65 -18.29 30.30
N SER A 18 -1.62 -17.50 29.97
CA SER A 18 -1.35 -16.24 30.66
C SER A 18 -2.51 -15.28 30.38
N ILE A 19 -3.31 -15.02 31.41
CA ILE A 19 -4.43 -14.06 31.37
C ILE A 19 -3.92 -12.67 30.92
N PHE A 20 -2.65 -12.35 31.19
CA PHE A 20 -1.99 -11.12 30.77
C PHE A 20 -1.56 -11.08 29.30
N GLY A 21 -1.40 -12.22 28.62
CA GLY A 21 -1.08 -12.25 27.18
C GLY A 21 -2.27 -11.82 26.30
N ARG A 22 -3.49 -12.04 26.79
CA ARG A 22 -4.73 -11.58 26.11
C ARG A 22 -4.90 -10.06 26.13
N PHE A 23 -4.19 -9.35 27.02
CA PHE A 23 -4.28 -7.90 27.13
C PHE A 23 -3.46 -7.18 26.06
N SER A 24 -2.22 -7.63 25.79
CA SER A 24 -1.42 -7.13 24.67
C SER A 24 -2.10 -7.42 23.33
N ASP A 25 -2.67 -8.61 23.15
CA ASP A 25 -3.43 -8.94 21.94
C ASP A 25 -4.63 -8.00 21.74
N SER A 26 -5.41 -7.71 22.79
CA SER A 26 -6.58 -6.83 22.69
C SER A 26 -6.23 -5.34 22.49
N LEU A 27 -5.14 -4.85 23.09
CA LEU A 27 -4.61 -3.51 22.80
C LEU A 27 -4.08 -3.43 21.37
N ARG A 28 -3.38 -4.47 20.91
CA ARG A 28 -2.86 -4.55 19.55
C ARG A 28 -3.98 -4.57 18.52
N GLU A 29 -5.03 -5.36 18.75
CA GLU A 29 -6.21 -5.46 17.88
C GLU A 29 -6.87 -4.08 17.72
N ALA A 30 -7.20 -3.39 18.82
CA ALA A 30 -7.88 -2.08 18.76
C ALA A 30 -7.03 -0.90 18.23
N ILE A 31 -5.71 -1.02 18.14
CA ILE A 31 -4.80 0.05 17.69
C ILE A 31 -4.25 -0.24 16.28
N PHE A 32 -4.10 -1.51 15.94
CA PHE A 32 -3.41 -1.97 14.74
C PHE A 32 -4.26 -2.87 13.83
N GLU A 33 -5.57 -3.01 14.11
CA GLU A 33 -6.52 -3.72 13.26
C GLU A 33 -6.35 -3.32 11.80
N VAL A 34 -6.03 -4.35 11.00
CA VAL A 34 -5.94 -4.23 9.56
C VAL A 34 -7.36 -4.22 9.02
N GLU A 35 -7.65 -3.30 8.10
CA GLU A 35 -8.95 -3.13 7.46
C GLU A 35 -9.61 -4.48 7.10
N PRO A 36 -10.90 -4.67 7.39
CA PRO A 36 -11.55 -5.96 7.21
C PRO A 36 -11.51 -6.38 5.74
N LYS A 37 -11.05 -7.61 5.53
CA LYS A 37 -10.88 -8.25 4.22
C LYS A 37 -12.23 -8.43 3.52
N SER A 38 -12.66 -7.40 2.79
CA SER A 38 -13.92 -7.38 2.04
C SER A 38 -13.91 -8.46 0.96
N THR A 39 -14.76 -9.48 1.15
CA THR A 39 -14.92 -10.58 0.20
C THR A 39 -16.29 -10.50 -0.45
N THR A 40 -16.37 -9.87 -1.62
CA THR A 40 -17.40 -10.18 -2.61
C THR A 40 -16.87 -9.87 -4.01
N ALA A 41 -16.94 -10.83 -4.92
CA ALA A 41 -16.65 -10.62 -6.33
C ALA A 41 -17.95 -10.41 -7.12
N ASN A 42 -17.98 -9.44 -8.04
CA ASN A 42 -18.74 -9.54 -9.29
C ASN A 42 -18.23 -8.54 -10.36
N GLU A 43 -18.54 -8.81 -11.63
CA GLU A 43 -18.14 -7.99 -12.79
C GLU A 43 -19.10 -6.79 -13.05
N SER A 44 -18.90 -5.83 -13.97
CA SER A 44 -17.95 -5.64 -15.11
C SER A 44 -17.66 -4.11 -15.31
N PRO A 45 -16.91 -3.62 -16.34
CA PRO A 45 -16.19 -2.33 -16.25
C PRO A 45 -16.82 -1.09 -16.94
N ALA A 46 -16.13 0.05 -16.73
CA ALA A 46 -16.07 1.29 -17.52
C ALA A 46 -16.94 2.51 -17.10
N ALA A 47 -16.30 3.43 -16.36
CA ALA A 47 -16.37 4.88 -16.62
C ALA A 47 -15.09 5.56 -16.09
N THR A 48 -14.60 6.58 -16.80
CA THR A 48 -13.37 7.35 -16.50
C THR A 48 -13.71 8.64 -15.72
N GLU A 49 -12.69 9.34 -15.19
CA GLU A 49 -12.74 10.68 -14.57
C GLU A 49 -13.22 10.71 -13.10
N THR A 50 -12.59 11.38 -12.12
CA THR A 50 -11.33 12.17 -12.01
C THR A 50 -10.74 12.01 -10.59
N PRO A 51 -9.43 12.25 -10.34
CA PRO A 51 -8.85 12.14 -9.01
C PRO A 51 -9.12 13.40 -8.16
N GLN A 52 -10.19 13.39 -7.35
CA GLN A 52 -10.46 14.47 -6.41
C GLN A 52 -9.57 14.32 -5.16
N SER A 53 -8.51 15.13 -5.11
CA SER A 53 -7.62 15.24 -3.96
C SER A 53 -8.35 15.92 -2.79
N SER A 54 -8.73 15.13 -1.78
CA SER A 54 -9.17 15.61 -0.47
C SER A 54 -8.15 15.25 0.59
N GLY A 55 -6.96 15.86 0.49
CA GLY A 55 -5.96 15.84 1.55
C GLY A 55 -6.37 16.74 2.71
N THR A 56 -7.31 16.29 3.55
CA THR A 56 -7.62 16.95 4.81
C THR A 56 -7.05 16.14 5.97
N THR A 57 -5.76 16.34 6.23
CA THR A 57 -5.10 15.79 7.42
C THR A 57 -5.52 16.59 8.65
N GLU A 58 -6.72 16.31 9.18
CA GLU A 58 -7.16 16.83 10.49
C GLU A 58 -6.44 16.10 11.64
N ALA A 59 -5.12 16.27 11.69
CA ALA A 59 -4.35 16.01 12.89
C ALA A 59 -4.50 17.22 13.83
N ASN A 60 -5.54 17.22 14.68
CA ASN A 60 -5.56 17.82 16.03
C ASN A 60 -6.93 17.66 16.72
N GLY A 61 -7.37 16.42 16.90
CA GLY A 61 -8.28 16.08 17.99
C GLY A 61 -7.48 15.80 19.25
N VAL A 62 -7.27 16.81 20.12
CA VAL A 62 -6.97 16.52 21.52
C VAL A 62 -8.26 16.00 22.13
N THR A 63 -8.48 14.69 22.04
CA THR A 63 -9.50 14.02 22.83
C THR A 63 -9.25 14.35 24.29
N SER A 64 -10.32 14.68 25.01
CA SER A 64 -10.25 14.76 26.48
C SER A 64 -9.60 13.48 26.98
N ILE A 65 -8.73 13.58 27.99
CA ILE A 65 -8.08 12.38 28.56
C ILE A 65 -9.15 11.37 29.03
N ALA A 66 -10.30 11.85 29.49
CA ALA A 66 -11.45 11.02 29.86
C ALA A 66 -12.10 10.27 28.69
N ASP A 67 -12.03 10.80 27.47
CA ASP A 67 -12.60 10.19 26.25
C ASP A 67 -11.60 9.29 25.50
N ASN A 68 -10.36 9.15 26.02
CA ASN A 68 -9.34 8.33 25.40
C ASN A 68 -9.61 6.83 25.70
N PRO A 69 -9.83 5.97 24.69
CA PRO A 69 -10.10 4.54 24.91
C PRO A 69 -8.94 3.79 25.58
N MET A 70 -7.73 4.34 25.56
CA MET A 70 -6.60 3.80 26.33
C MET A 70 -6.77 3.99 27.84
N VAL A 71 -7.46 5.02 28.32
CA VAL A 71 -7.64 5.27 29.76
C VAL A 71 -8.50 4.19 30.39
N GLU A 72 -9.59 3.79 29.73
CA GLU A 72 -10.40 2.64 30.17
C GLU A 72 -9.58 1.34 30.16
N ARG A 73 -8.79 1.09 29.10
CA ARG A 73 -7.92 -0.10 29.02
C ARG A 73 -6.86 -0.13 30.13
N LEU A 74 -6.21 0.99 30.41
CA LEU A 74 -5.21 1.13 31.49
C LEU A 74 -5.87 0.98 32.88
N HIS A 75 -7.06 1.55 33.08
CA HIS A 75 -7.85 1.41 34.30
C HIS A 75 -8.21 -0.06 34.56
N GLN A 76 -8.71 -0.77 33.54
CA GLN A 76 -8.96 -2.21 33.61
C GLN A 76 -7.69 -3.02 33.90
N ALA A 77 -6.55 -2.65 33.33
CA ALA A 77 -5.28 -3.35 33.54
C ALA A 77 -4.75 -3.20 34.98
N VAL A 78 -4.84 -1.98 35.54
CA VAL A 78 -4.56 -1.72 36.96
C VAL A 78 -5.48 -2.54 37.85
N LEU A 79 -6.80 -2.48 37.62
CA LEU A 79 -7.77 -3.22 38.42
C LEU A 79 -7.77 -4.74 38.17
N ALA A 80 -7.03 -5.26 37.18
CA ALA A 80 -6.92 -6.70 36.95
C ALA A 80 -6.30 -7.43 38.15
N ARG A 81 -5.32 -6.81 38.84
CA ARG A 81 -4.65 -7.39 40.01
C ARG A 81 -5.56 -7.31 41.25
N ALA A 82 -5.90 -8.47 41.81
CA ALA A 82 -6.62 -8.56 43.08
C ALA A 82 -5.73 -8.04 44.23
N THR A 83 -6.16 -6.94 44.84
CA THR A 83 -5.45 -6.17 45.90
C THR A 83 -6.48 -5.60 46.87
N VAL A 84 -6.07 -5.24 48.09
CA VAL A 84 -6.91 -4.52 49.05
C VAL A 84 -7.31 -3.13 48.50
N PHE A 85 -6.46 -2.49 47.69
CA PHE A 85 -6.78 -1.28 46.94
C PHE A 85 -7.93 -1.50 45.94
N ARG A 86 -7.91 -2.59 45.16
CA ARG A 86 -9.04 -2.93 44.29
C ARG A 86 -10.34 -3.15 45.10
N GLN A 87 -10.24 -3.78 46.28
CA GLN A 87 -11.39 -3.95 47.18
C GLN A 87 -11.88 -2.61 47.73
N LEU A 88 -10.98 -1.65 48.01
CA LEU A 88 -11.33 -0.30 48.43
C LEU A 88 -12.13 0.43 47.34
N ILE A 89 -11.63 0.42 46.10
CA ILE A 89 -12.34 1.00 44.95
C ILE A 89 -13.71 0.33 44.77
N SER A 90 -13.77 -1.01 44.79
CA SER A 90 -15.04 -1.75 44.68
C SER A 90 -16.05 -1.38 45.78
N ASN A 91 -15.58 -1.18 47.02
CA ASN A 91 -16.43 -0.75 48.13
C ASN A 91 -16.88 0.71 47.96
N MET A 92 -16.01 1.62 47.48
CA MET A 92 -16.38 3.01 47.19
C MET A 92 -17.44 3.11 46.08
N THR A 93 -17.30 2.34 45.00
CA THR A 93 -18.31 2.26 43.92
C THR A 93 -19.64 1.70 44.43
N ALA A 94 -19.61 0.67 45.29
CA ALA A 94 -20.85 0.12 45.89
C ALA A 94 -21.58 1.15 46.77
N LEU A 95 -20.85 2.07 47.42
CA LEU A 95 -21.40 3.10 48.29
C LEU A 95 -21.85 4.37 47.56
N GLU A 96 -21.56 4.53 46.26
CA GLU A 96 -21.89 5.71 45.44
C GLU A 96 -23.34 6.17 45.51
N LYS A 97 -24.29 5.22 45.57
CA LYS A 97 -25.73 5.52 45.63
C LYS A 97 -26.23 5.93 47.02
N VAL A 98 -25.41 5.76 48.06
CA VAL A 98 -25.78 5.97 49.47
C VAL A 98 -25.01 7.15 50.06
N LEU A 99 -23.74 7.30 49.69
CA LEU A 99 -22.85 8.38 50.09
C LEU A 99 -22.38 9.10 48.81
N PRO A 100 -23.00 10.23 48.43
CA PRO A 100 -22.58 10.95 47.22
C PRO A 100 -21.19 11.60 47.39
N ASP A 101 -20.84 12.00 48.61
CA ASP A 101 -19.52 12.53 48.94
C ASP A 101 -18.43 11.45 48.87
N GLU A 102 -17.32 11.77 48.19
CA GLU A 102 -16.20 10.84 47.98
C GLU A 102 -15.38 10.62 49.26
N ALA A 103 -15.19 11.66 50.08
CA ALA A 103 -14.42 11.54 51.32
C ALA A 103 -15.13 10.62 52.33
N ALA A 104 -16.45 10.76 52.48
CA ALA A 104 -17.29 9.86 53.25
C ALA A 104 -17.27 8.42 52.70
N ARG A 105 -17.32 8.24 51.37
CA ARG A 105 -17.17 6.91 50.73
C ARG A 105 -15.84 6.25 51.04
N LEU A 106 -14.73 6.98 50.89
CA LEU A 106 -13.39 6.49 51.16
C LEU A 106 -13.26 6.05 52.63
N GLN A 107 -13.74 6.87 53.57
CA GLN A 107 -13.71 6.54 55.01
C GLN A 107 -14.55 5.30 55.33
N ALA A 108 -15.77 5.20 54.79
CA ALA A 108 -16.65 4.06 55.01
C ALA A 108 -16.10 2.77 54.38
N ALA A 109 -15.63 2.84 53.13
CA ALA A 109 -15.01 1.72 52.42
C ALA A 109 -13.74 1.22 53.14
N PHE A 110 -12.91 2.12 53.65
CA PHE A 110 -11.73 1.76 54.44
C PHE A 110 -12.09 1.17 55.80
N ALA A 111 -13.14 1.66 56.47
CA ALA A 111 -13.60 1.10 57.74
C ALA A 111 -14.00 -0.38 57.63
N VAL A 112 -14.62 -0.78 56.51
CA VAL A 112 -14.93 -2.19 56.20
C VAL A 112 -13.64 -3.00 56.03
N LEU A 113 -12.67 -2.50 55.27
CA LEU A 113 -11.40 -3.22 55.05
C LEU A 113 -10.55 -3.35 56.32
N LYS A 114 -10.59 -2.34 57.20
CA LYS A 114 -9.88 -2.35 58.49
C LYS A 114 -10.36 -3.48 59.40
N GLN A 115 -11.64 -3.87 59.34
CA GLN A 115 -12.16 -5.04 60.06
C GLN A 115 -11.53 -6.35 59.57
N ASN A 116 -11.14 -6.41 58.30
CA ASN A 116 -10.46 -7.54 57.66
C ASN A 116 -8.92 -7.44 57.74
N GLY A 117 -8.38 -6.59 58.64
CA GLY A 117 -6.94 -6.46 58.87
C GLY A 117 -6.19 -5.51 57.91
N ALA A 118 -6.89 -4.80 57.02
CA ALA A 118 -6.24 -3.83 56.14
C ALA A 118 -5.64 -2.66 56.93
N SER A 119 -4.45 -2.21 56.51
CA SER A 119 -3.78 -1.01 57.04
C SER A 119 -3.56 0.02 55.93
N VAL A 120 -3.40 1.29 56.32
CA VAL A 120 -3.06 2.38 55.38
C VAL A 120 -1.71 2.10 54.70
N ALA A 121 -0.75 1.54 55.43
CA ALA A 121 0.56 1.16 54.88
C ALA A 121 0.44 0.08 53.79
N ASN A 122 -0.43 -0.93 53.97
CA ASN A 122 -0.68 -1.94 52.92
C ASN A 122 -1.33 -1.32 51.68
N LEU A 123 -2.30 -0.42 51.86
CA LEU A 123 -2.92 0.30 50.74
C LEU A 123 -1.90 1.15 49.97
N GLN A 124 -0.99 1.85 50.66
CA GLN A 124 0.08 2.62 50.03
C GLN A 124 1.02 1.72 49.22
N GLN A 125 1.46 0.59 49.78
CA GLN A 125 2.31 -0.38 49.08
C GLN A 125 1.63 -0.99 47.84
N GLU A 126 0.32 -1.24 47.90
CA GLU A 126 -0.44 -1.73 46.75
C GLU A 126 -0.68 -0.65 45.68
N ILE A 127 -0.89 0.61 46.08
CA ILE A 127 -0.94 1.74 45.13
C ILE A 127 0.40 1.90 44.42
N GLU A 128 1.54 1.81 45.12
CA GLU A 128 2.88 1.79 44.51
C GLU A 128 3.05 0.62 43.53
N LEU A 129 2.53 -0.57 43.87
CA LEU A 129 2.56 -1.73 42.99
C LEU A 129 1.77 -1.48 41.69
N HIS A 130 0.59 -0.87 41.79
CA HIS A 130 -0.23 -0.48 40.64
C HIS A 130 0.43 0.61 39.78
N MET A 131 1.14 1.56 40.38
CA MET A 131 1.95 2.54 39.63
C MET A 131 3.08 1.86 38.84
N ARG A 132 3.80 0.90 39.43
CA ARG A 132 4.83 0.11 38.71
C ARG A 132 4.24 -0.77 37.61
N ASP A 133 3.02 -1.28 37.78
CA ASP A 133 2.30 -2.01 36.73
C ASP A 133 1.93 -1.09 35.55
N LEU A 134 1.62 0.20 35.78
CA LEU A 134 1.43 1.20 34.72
C LEU A 134 2.74 1.53 34.00
N GLU A 135 3.82 1.82 34.73
CA GLU A 135 5.16 2.08 34.16
C GLU A 135 5.62 0.91 33.27
N THR A 136 5.35 -0.33 33.70
CA THR A 136 5.65 -1.55 32.93
C THR A 136 4.81 -1.65 31.65
N GLN A 137 3.55 -1.20 31.68
CA GLN A 137 2.68 -1.18 30.50
C GLN A 137 3.09 -0.10 29.50
N GLU A 138 3.46 1.10 29.97
CA GLU A 138 3.99 2.17 29.12
C GLU A 138 5.25 1.70 28.37
N LEU A 139 6.21 1.09 29.07
CA LEU A 139 7.44 0.60 28.47
C LEU A 139 7.16 -0.43 27.37
N ARG A 140 6.31 -1.44 27.66
CA ARG A 140 5.92 -2.47 26.68
C ARG A 140 5.21 -1.88 25.47
N PHE A 141 4.24 -0.98 25.70
CA PHE A 141 3.53 -0.31 24.62
C PHE A 141 4.50 0.47 23.72
N ARG A 142 5.50 1.14 24.31
CA ARG A 142 6.51 1.88 23.54
C ARG A 142 7.41 0.96 22.71
N GLU A 143 7.75 -0.21 23.23
CA GLU A 143 8.51 -1.25 22.51
C GLU A 143 7.69 -1.88 21.38
N GLU A 144 6.44 -2.26 21.64
CA GLU A 144 5.50 -2.80 20.65
C GLU A 144 5.21 -1.78 19.53
N ALA A 145 4.92 -0.54 19.88
CA ALA A 145 4.69 0.54 18.92
C ALA A 145 5.95 0.84 18.07
N ALA A 146 7.15 0.79 18.66
CA ALA A 146 8.39 0.93 17.90
C ALA A 146 8.63 -0.25 16.94
N SER A 147 8.33 -1.47 17.38
CA SER A 147 8.44 -2.70 16.58
C SER A 147 7.45 -2.71 15.40
N GLU A 148 6.17 -2.47 15.67
CA GLU A 148 5.10 -2.42 14.65
C GLU A 148 5.31 -1.24 13.69
N ARG A 149 5.74 -0.07 14.17
CA ARG A 149 6.17 1.05 13.31
C ARG A 149 7.31 0.64 12.39
N LYS A 150 8.35 0.00 12.92
CA LYS A 150 9.48 -0.47 12.13
C LYS A 150 9.01 -1.46 11.07
N GLN A 151 8.24 -2.48 11.45
CA GLN A 151 7.74 -3.47 10.50
C GLN A 151 6.93 -2.83 9.37
N ARG A 152 5.91 -2.03 9.70
CA ARG A 152 5.03 -1.40 8.69
C ARG A 152 5.76 -0.41 7.79
N ILE A 153 6.75 0.32 8.32
CA ILE A 153 7.56 1.25 7.52
C ILE A 153 8.57 0.50 6.65
N ASP A 154 9.34 -0.44 7.20
CA ASP A 154 10.35 -1.21 6.47
C ASP A 154 9.71 -2.03 5.32
N GLU A 155 8.54 -2.63 5.54
CA GLU A 155 7.76 -3.32 4.51
C GLU A 155 7.31 -2.36 3.40
N ARG A 156 6.74 -1.20 3.75
CA ARG A 156 6.33 -0.21 2.74
C ARG A 156 7.51 0.42 2.01
N GLN A 157 8.66 0.63 2.65
CA GLN A 157 9.88 1.11 2.00
C GLN A 157 10.39 0.14 0.93
N LYS A 158 10.34 -1.18 1.19
CA LYS A 158 10.66 -2.20 0.18
C LYS A 158 9.72 -2.12 -1.02
N VAL A 159 8.40 -2.05 -0.78
CA VAL A 159 7.40 -1.90 -1.85
C VAL A 159 7.64 -0.63 -2.67
N VAL A 160 7.97 0.51 -2.03
CA VAL A 160 8.32 1.75 -2.73
C VAL A 160 9.56 1.56 -3.60
N ALA A 161 10.62 0.94 -3.10
CA ALA A 161 11.84 0.68 -3.87
C ALA A 161 11.59 -0.27 -5.07
N GLU A 162 10.78 -1.31 -4.89
CA GLU A 162 10.37 -2.21 -5.97
C GLU A 162 9.56 -1.47 -7.06
N LYS A 163 8.62 -0.61 -6.66
CA LYS A 163 7.85 0.21 -7.62
C LYS A 163 8.72 1.22 -8.35
N GLN A 164 9.66 1.86 -7.65
CA GLN A 164 10.63 2.78 -8.26
C GLN A 164 11.47 2.09 -9.35
N ALA A 165 11.99 0.89 -9.06
CA ALA A 165 12.74 0.10 -10.04
C ALA A 165 11.90 -0.38 -11.25
N ILE A 166 10.57 -0.51 -11.09
CA ILE A 166 9.66 -0.79 -12.22
C ILE A 166 9.46 0.47 -13.07
N VAL A 167 9.29 1.64 -12.45
CA VAL A 167 9.15 2.93 -13.16
C VAL A 167 10.40 3.24 -13.98
N GLU A 168 11.60 3.06 -13.42
CA GLU A 168 12.88 3.27 -14.11
C GLU A 168 13.03 2.36 -15.35
N LYS A 169 12.65 1.08 -15.24
CA LYS A 169 12.65 0.15 -16.37
C LYS A 169 11.64 0.53 -17.46
N ALA A 170 10.45 0.98 -17.07
CA ALA A 170 9.44 1.44 -18.01
C ALA A 170 9.90 2.70 -18.75
N GLN A 171 10.53 3.63 -18.05
CA GLN A 171 11.09 4.86 -18.63
C GLN A 171 12.19 4.56 -19.67
N ALA A 172 13.12 3.64 -19.35
CA ALA A 172 14.17 3.23 -20.29
C ALA A 172 13.60 2.56 -21.57
N GLU A 173 12.54 1.77 -21.45
CA GLU A 173 11.88 1.16 -22.62
C GLU A 173 11.12 2.21 -23.47
N ILE A 174 10.50 3.21 -22.83
CA ILE A 174 9.88 4.35 -23.54
C ILE A 174 10.93 5.10 -24.37
N GLU A 175 12.09 5.41 -23.81
CA GLU A 175 13.19 6.08 -24.51
C GLU A 175 13.71 5.24 -25.69
N ARG A 176 13.85 3.93 -25.51
CA ARG A 176 14.24 2.99 -26.58
C ARG A 176 13.21 2.98 -27.72
N GLN A 177 11.92 2.99 -27.40
CA GLN A 177 10.84 3.03 -28.39
C GLN A 177 10.79 4.37 -29.13
N GLN A 178 11.03 5.50 -28.45
CA GLN A 178 11.12 6.81 -29.09
C GLN A 178 12.27 6.88 -30.10
N GLN A 179 13.45 6.36 -29.76
CA GLN A 179 14.60 6.28 -30.69
C GLN A 179 14.28 5.41 -31.93
N LEU A 180 13.58 4.29 -31.73
CA LEU A 180 13.13 3.44 -32.84
C LEU A 180 12.14 4.18 -33.75
N ILE A 181 11.14 4.88 -33.19
CA ILE A 181 10.17 5.67 -33.95
C ILE A 181 10.87 6.72 -34.82
N LEU A 182 11.83 7.48 -34.27
CA LEU A 182 12.59 8.47 -35.03
C LEU A 182 13.41 7.83 -36.16
N THR A 183 13.99 6.66 -35.90
CA THR A 183 14.77 5.90 -36.90
C THR A 183 13.89 5.43 -38.08
N GLU A 184 12.71 4.89 -37.79
CA GLU A 184 11.77 4.45 -38.84
C GLU A 184 11.13 5.63 -39.58
N GLN A 185 10.89 6.76 -38.90
CA GLN A 185 10.44 8.00 -39.56
C GLN A 185 11.45 8.53 -40.58
N ALA A 186 12.75 8.49 -40.26
CA ALA A 186 13.80 8.85 -41.21
C ALA A 186 13.79 7.93 -42.45
N LYS A 187 13.78 6.60 -42.24
CA LYS A 187 13.70 5.62 -43.34
C LYS A 187 12.46 5.79 -44.22
N MET A 188 11.29 6.10 -43.62
CA MET A 188 10.08 6.38 -44.39
C MET A 188 10.21 7.64 -45.25
N ALA A 189 10.90 8.66 -44.77
CA ALA A 189 11.18 9.86 -45.56
C ALA A 189 12.12 9.55 -46.74
N ASP A 190 13.21 8.80 -46.49
CA ASP A 190 14.18 8.38 -47.50
C ASP A 190 13.50 7.53 -48.59
N LEU A 191 12.75 6.49 -48.21
CA LEU A 191 12.00 5.63 -49.14
C LEU A 191 10.90 6.41 -49.90
N SER A 192 10.25 7.39 -49.25
CA SER A 192 9.28 8.25 -49.93
C SER A 192 9.94 9.16 -50.96
N GLN A 193 11.20 9.55 -50.76
CA GLN A 193 11.96 10.32 -51.73
C GLN A 193 12.45 9.43 -52.88
N GLU A 194 13.03 8.27 -52.58
CA GLU A 194 13.46 7.27 -53.57
C GLU A 194 12.29 6.87 -54.51
N LEU A 195 11.09 6.63 -53.97
CA LEU A 195 9.91 6.34 -54.77
C LEU A 195 9.54 7.49 -55.73
N LYS A 196 9.70 8.76 -55.33
CA LYS A 196 9.41 9.90 -56.22
C LYS A 196 10.44 9.99 -57.34
N ASP A 197 11.71 9.81 -57.00
CA ASP A 197 12.81 9.92 -57.94
C ASP A 197 12.76 8.79 -58.98
N GLN A 198 12.52 7.55 -58.55
CA GLN A 198 12.27 6.41 -59.44
C GLN A 198 11.02 6.60 -60.31
N THR A 199 9.92 7.13 -59.75
CA THR A 199 8.70 7.43 -60.54
C THR A 199 9.00 8.45 -61.64
N ALA A 200 9.68 9.55 -61.30
CA ALA A 200 10.04 10.59 -62.26
C ALA A 200 11.02 10.11 -63.34
N GLU A 201 11.94 9.20 -63.02
CA GLU A 201 12.83 8.56 -64.00
C GLU A 201 12.06 7.65 -64.96
N LEU A 202 11.11 6.85 -64.47
CA LEU A 202 10.25 5.99 -65.29
C LEU A 202 9.34 6.82 -66.21
N ASP A 203 8.69 7.85 -65.69
CA ASP A 203 7.84 8.76 -66.46
C ASP A 203 8.65 9.43 -67.59
N ARG A 204 9.81 10.00 -67.27
CA ARG A 204 10.73 10.59 -68.25
C ARG A 204 11.20 9.57 -69.30
N THR A 205 11.46 8.34 -68.91
CA THR A 205 11.87 7.27 -69.83
C THR A 205 10.73 6.89 -70.78
N ALA A 206 9.49 6.82 -70.28
CA ALA A 206 8.30 6.57 -71.08
C ALA A 206 8.01 7.71 -72.07
N GLU A 207 8.16 8.97 -71.64
CA GLU A 207 8.06 10.15 -72.52
C GLU A 207 9.10 10.13 -73.65
N LEU A 208 10.38 9.90 -73.31
CA LEU A 208 11.47 9.81 -74.28
C LEU A 208 11.26 8.66 -75.28
N PHE A 209 10.82 7.50 -74.81
CA PHE A 209 10.50 6.36 -75.67
C PHE A 209 9.33 6.68 -76.62
N SER A 210 8.26 7.30 -76.12
CA SER A 210 7.10 7.72 -76.92
C SER A 210 7.51 8.76 -77.99
N ALA A 211 8.35 9.73 -77.63
CA ALA A 211 8.87 10.71 -78.57
C ALA A 211 9.73 10.07 -79.67
N ALA A 212 10.65 9.16 -79.30
CA ALA A 212 11.48 8.42 -80.25
C ALA A 212 10.64 7.52 -81.19
N PHE A 213 9.67 6.79 -80.65
CA PHE A 213 8.74 5.97 -81.42
C PHE A 213 7.95 6.79 -82.45
N ASN A 214 7.43 7.95 -82.05
CA ASN A 214 6.70 8.84 -82.97
C ASN A 214 7.62 9.42 -84.05
N HIS A 215 8.87 9.79 -83.71
CA HIS A 215 9.87 10.25 -84.66
C HIS A 215 10.17 9.20 -85.75
N GLU A 216 10.48 7.96 -85.34
CA GLU A 216 10.75 6.85 -86.27
C GLU A 216 9.53 6.52 -87.14
N LYS A 217 8.33 6.53 -86.55
CA LYS A 217 7.07 6.33 -87.29
C LYS A 217 6.85 7.42 -88.34
N GLU A 218 7.08 8.69 -88.03
CA GLU A 218 7.02 9.78 -89.02
C GLU A 218 8.09 9.63 -90.11
N TRP A 219 9.31 9.27 -89.74
CA TRP A 219 10.39 9.05 -90.70
C TRP A 219 10.04 7.93 -91.69
N LEU A 220 9.56 6.78 -91.21
CA LEU A 220 9.09 5.67 -92.03
C LEU A 220 7.93 6.06 -92.96
N LEU A 221 6.97 6.87 -92.48
CA LEU A 221 5.88 7.37 -93.31
C LEU A 221 6.39 8.29 -94.44
N ARG A 222 7.39 9.14 -94.17
CA ARG A 222 8.04 9.97 -95.21
C ARG A 222 8.78 9.10 -96.23
N GLN A 223 9.51 8.06 -95.80
CA GLN A 223 10.16 7.14 -96.74
C GLN A 223 9.15 6.42 -97.64
N LYS A 224 8.03 5.96 -97.08
CA LYS A 224 6.93 5.34 -97.86
C LYS A 224 6.36 6.30 -98.91
N LEU A 225 6.17 7.58 -98.58
CA LEU A 225 5.70 8.58 -99.53
C LEU A 225 6.72 8.84 -100.65
N ASN A 226 8.01 8.94 -100.33
CA ASN A 226 9.07 9.12 -101.32
C ASN A 226 9.12 7.95 -102.33
N LEU A 227 8.99 6.71 -101.86
CA LEU A 227 8.94 5.52 -102.73
C LEU A 227 7.71 5.53 -103.66
N ASN A 228 6.55 5.97 -103.17
CA ASN A 228 5.35 6.09 -104.01
C ASN A 228 5.51 7.12 -105.14
N VAL A 229 6.24 8.22 -104.90
CA VAL A 229 6.55 9.23 -105.94
C VAL A 229 7.49 8.65 -107.00
N LEU A 230 8.51 7.90 -106.60
CA LEU A 230 9.44 7.24 -107.54
C LEU A 230 8.76 6.18 -108.40
N GLY A 231 7.75 5.47 -107.89
CA GLY A 231 6.99 4.46 -108.64
C GLY A 231 5.93 5.03 -109.60
N ALA A 232 5.76 6.34 -109.67
CA ALA A 232 4.80 7.03 -110.54
C ALA A 232 5.47 7.77 -111.73
N LEU A 233 6.79 7.62 -111.89
CA LEU A 233 7.62 8.14 -112.98
C LEU A 233 7.97 7.04 -113.99
#